data_AF-A0A2R7LMB7-F1
#
_entry.id   AF-A0A2R7LMB7-F1
#
_cell.length_a   1.000
_cell.length_b   1.000
_cell.length_c   1.000
_cell.angle_alpha   90.00
_cell.angle_beta   90.00
_cell.angle_gamma   90.00
#
_symmetry.space_group_name_H-M   'P 1'
#
loop_
_entity.id
_entity.type
_entity.pdbx_description
1 polymer ?
#
loop_
_entity_poly.entity_id
_entity_poly.type
_entity_poly.pdbx_seq_one_letter_code
_entity_poly.pdbx_strand_id
1 'polypeptide(L)'
;MNLIFIIRHWAFTLLLGPFIFAIINGLNTNWSSKNFFDFFQIYPLMIFMGLLFSLPTYICISILFTVFKNKKIQPCCAKTILMIIVVIGIFITTGLINGTVWFVLAISYSISSITAGIFLMRYFKNETES
;
A
#
# COMPACT_ATOMS: atom_id res chain seq x y z
N MET A 1 0.44 -4.46 17.63
CA MET A 1 0.27 -3.27 16.76
C MET A 1 -1.21 -2.92 16.70
N ASN A 2 -1.58 -1.64 16.68
CA ASN A 2 -2.99 -1.24 16.67
C ASN A 2 -3.63 -1.58 15.30
N LEU A 3 -4.81 -2.20 15.30
CA LEU A 3 -5.58 -2.48 14.09
C LEU A 3 -5.86 -1.19 13.29
N ILE A 4 -6.09 -0.08 13.99
CA ILE A 4 -6.30 1.24 13.39
C ILE A 4 -5.09 1.64 12.53
N PHE A 5 -3.87 1.33 12.96
CA PHE A 5 -2.66 1.62 12.17
C PHE A 5 -2.62 0.80 10.89
N ILE A 6 -2.95 -0.49 10.97
CA ILE A 6 -2.98 -1.40 9.81
C ILE A 6 -4.03 -0.93 8.79
N ILE A 7 -5.23 -0.56 9.26
CA ILE A 7 -6.31 -0.06 8.40
C ILE A 7 -5.94 1.29 7.76
N ARG A 8 -5.36 2.23 8.53
CA ARG A 8 -4.89 3.51 7.98
C ARG A 8 -3.81 3.30 6.94
N HIS A 9 -2.81 2.45 7.22
CA HIS A 9 -1.76 2.12 6.27
C HIS A 9 -2.34 1.53 4.98
N TRP A 10 -3.31 0.63 5.11
CA TRP A 10 -4.01 0.03 3.98
C TRP A 10 -4.73 1.08 3.13
N ALA A 11 -5.57 1.91 3.74
CA ALA A 11 -6.33 2.95 3.06
C ALA A 11 -5.42 3.96 2.34
N PHE A 12 -4.36 4.44 3.00
CA PHE A 12 -3.40 5.34 2.36
C PHE A 12 -2.70 4.68 1.16
N THR A 13 -2.31 3.41 1.30
CA THR A 13 -1.67 2.65 0.21
C THR A 13 -2.61 2.51 -1.00
N LEU A 14 -3.88 2.18 -0.75
CA LEU A 14 -4.89 2.04 -1.80
C LEU A 14 -5.18 3.35 -2.53
N LEU A 15 -5.26 4.46 -1.79
CA LEU A 15 -5.56 5.76 -2.37
C LEU A 15 -4.38 6.32 -3.17
N LEU A 16 -3.15 6.20 -2.65
CA LEU A 16 -1.94 6.74 -3.28
C LEU A 16 -1.40 5.87 -4.42
N GLY A 17 -1.57 4.54 -4.36
CA GLY A 17 -1.03 3.61 -5.36
C GLY A 17 -1.36 3.99 -6.81
N PRO A 18 -2.65 4.20 -7.16
CA PRO A 18 -3.03 4.61 -8.51
C PRO A 18 -2.49 5.98 -8.92
N PHE A 19 -2.35 6.95 -7.99
CA PHE A 19 -1.75 8.25 -8.30
C PHE A 19 -0.28 8.11 -8.68
N ILE A 20 0.48 7.32 -7.92
CA ILE A 20 1.89 7.06 -8.24
C ILE A 20 2.01 6.34 -9.58
N PHE A 21 1.11 5.39 -9.86
CA PHE A 21 1.05 4.71 -11.16
C PHE A 21 0.80 5.67 -12.32
N ALA A 22 -0.15 6.60 -12.17
CA ALA A 22 -0.44 7.61 -13.16
C ALA A 22 0.78 8.52 -13.41
N ILE A 23 1.46 8.97 -12.34
CA ILE A 23 2.66 9.79 -12.45
C ILE A 23 3.77 9.05 -13.22
N ILE A 24 4.06 7.79 -12.86
CA ILE A 24 5.13 7.01 -13.50
C ILE A 24 4.83 6.80 -14.99
N ASN A 25 3.60 6.39 -15.34
CA ASN A 25 3.23 6.19 -16.75
C ASN A 25 3.21 7.50 -17.53
N GLY A 26 2.79 8.58 -16.88
CA GLY A 26 2.76 9.91 -17.46
C GLY A 26 4.13 10.51 -17.76
N LEU A 27 5.18 10.09 -17.04
CA LEU A 27 6.56 10.46 -17.36
C LEU A 27 7.13 9.63 -18.53
N ASN A 28 6.64 8.40 -18.73
CA ASN A 28 7.10 7.50 -19.78
C ASN A 28 6.36 7.66 -21.11
N THR A 29 5.22 8.36 -21.13
CA THR A 29 4.39 8.55 -22.33
C THR A 29 4.10 10.04 -22.52
N ASN A 30 3.95 10.50 -23.78
CA ASN A 30 3.52 11.87 -24.06
C ASN A 30 2.09 12.07 -23.51
N TRP A 31 2.00 12.61 -22.30
CA TRP A 31 0.75 12.74 -21.56
C TRP A 31 -0.18 13.77 -22.23
N SER A 32 -1.31 13.31 -22.79
CA SER A 32 -2.36 14.16 -23.35
C SER A 32 -3.49 14.40 -22.35
N SER A 33 -4.28 15.47 -22.53
CA SER A 33 -5.48 15.78 -21.73
C SER A 33 -6.50 14.63 -21.70
N LYS A 34 -6.54 13.80 -22.76
CA LYS A 34 -7.36 12.59 -22.82
C LYS A 34 -6.98 11.56 -21.73
N ASN A 35 -5.69 11.37 -21.47
CA ASN A 35 -5.20 10.39 -20.49
C ASN A 35 -5.56 10.79 -19.04
N PHE A 36 -5.74 12.09 -18.76
CA PHE A 36 -6.18 12.56 -17.45
C PHE A 36 -7.63 12.17 -17.16
N PHE A 37 -8.52 12.33 -18.14
CA PHE A 37 -9.92 11.95 -18.00
C PHE A 37 -10.07 10.43 -17.88
N ASP A 38 -9.30 9.67 -18.67
CA ASP A 38 -9.26 8.21 -18.61
C ASP A 38 -8.80 7.71 -17.23
N PHE A 39 -7.82 8.38 -16.59
CA PHE A 39 -7.40 8.03 -15.24
C PHE A 39 -8.54 8.15 -14.22
N PHE A 40 -9.29 9.26 -14.22
CA PHE A 40 -10.39 9.47 -13.27
C PHE A 40 -11.52 8.45 -13.44
N GLN A 41 -11.76 7.96 -14.66
CA GLN A 41 -12.73 6.89 -14.89
C GLN A 41 -12.26 5.54 -14.34
N ILE A 42 -10.98 5.23 -14.48
CA ILE A 42 -10.41 3.95 -14.08
C ILE A 42 -10.02 3.93 -12.59
N TYR A 43 -9.81 5.10 -11.97
CA TYR A 43 -9.38 5.24 -10.58
C TYR A 43 -10.27 4.51 -9.56
N PRO A 44 -11.62 4.63 -9.58
CA PRO A 44 -12.48 3.87 -8.66
C PRO A 44 -12.33 2.37 -8.83
N LEU A 45 -12.17 1.89 -10.07
CA LEU A 45 -11.94 0.48 -10.37
C LEU A 45 -10.59 0.02 -9.81
N MET A 46 -9.54 0.85 -9.93
CA MET A 46 -8.22 0.54 -9.36
C MET A 46 -8.26 0.45 -7.84
N ILE A 47 -8.99 1.34 -7.16
CA ILE A 47 -9.20 1.24 -5.71
C ILE A 47 -9.91 -0.05 -5.36
N PHE A 48 -11.01 -0.36 -6.06
CA PHE A 48 -11.82 -1.54 -5.77
C PHE A 48 -11.01 -2.84 -5.96
N MET A 49 -10.30 -2.95 -7.08
CA MET A 49 -9.42 -4.08 -7.36
C MET A 49 -8.25 -4.14 -6.37
N GLY A 50 -7.63 -3.01 -6.07
CA GLY A 50 -6.58 -2.92 -5.05
C GLY A 50 -7.07 -3.42 -3.70
N LEU A 51 -8.28 -3.04 -3.29
CA LEU A 51 -8.90 -3.47 -2.04
C LEU A 51 -9.08 -4.99 -2.03
N LEU A 52 -9.69 -5.57 -3.08
CA LEU A 52 -9.91 -7.02 -3.17
C LEU A 52 -8.60 -7.80 -3.15
N PHE A 53 -7.61 -7.40 -3.94
CA PHE A 53 -6.36 -8.15 -4.08
C PHE A 53 -5.43 -8.01 -2.88
N SER A 54 -5.46 -6.90 -2.15
CA SER A 54 -4.62 -6.70 -0.97
C SER A 54 -5.24 -7.28 0.32
N LEU A 55 -6.54 -7.60 0.31
CA LEU A 55 -7.27 -8.13 1.47
C LEU A 55 -6.61 -9.37 2.10
N PRO A 56 -6.15 -10.39 1.36
CA PRO A 56 -5.46 -11.54 1.94
C PRO A 56 -4.18 -11.16 2.70
N THR A 57 -3.41 -10.22 2.18
CA THR A 57 -2.17 -9.73 2.80
C THR A 57 -2.47 -9.05 4.14
N TYR A 58 -3.46 -8.16 4.18
CA TYR A 58 -3.82 -7.44 5.40
C TYR A 58 -4.53 -8.31 6.45
N ILE A 59 -5.27 -9.34 6.04
CA ILE A 59 -5.78 -10.38 6.94
C ILE A 59 -4.61 -11.15 7.58
N CYS A 60 -3.66 -11.62 6.76
CA CYS A 60 -2.50 -12.38 7.23
C CYS A 60 -1.69 -11.57 8.26
N ILE A 61 -1.43 -10.30 7.95
CA ILE A 61 -0.76 -9.35 8.86
C ILE A 61 -1.54 -9.19 10.18
N SER A 62 -2.87 -9.04 10.12
CA SER A 62 -3.69 -8.83 11.31
C SER A 62 -3.65 -10.05 12.24
N ILE A 63 -3.68 -11.26 11.66
CA ILE A 63 -3.51 -12.52 12.41
C ILE A 63 -2.10 -12.58 13.00
N LEU A 64 -1.07 -12.33 12.20
CA LEU A 64 0.33 -12.33 12.63
C LEU A 64 0.53 -11.44 13.87
N PHE A 65 0.12 -10.17 13.79
CA PHE A 65 0.28 -9.23 14.91
C PHE A 65 -0.62 -9.52 16.11
N THR A 66 -1.70 -10.28 15.94
CA THR A 66 -2.51 -10.78 17.06
C THR A 66 -1.76 -11.89 17.80
N VAL A 67 -1.15 -12.83 17.08
CA VAL A 67 -0.32 -13.91 17.67
C VAL A 67 0.90 -13.32 18.39
N PHE A 68 1.52 -12.30 17.81
CA PHE A 68 2.69 -11.64 18.40
C PHE A 68 2.36 -10.57 19.45
N LYS A 69 1.08 -10.35 19.79
CA LYS A 69 0.66 -9.29 20.74
C LYS A 69 1.33 -9.42 22.11
N ASN A 70 1.62 -10.65 22.55
CA ASN A 70 2.23 -10.91 23.85
C ASN A 70 3.77 -10.84 23.84
N LYS A 71 4.39 -10.65 22.66
CA LYS A 71 5.84 -10.46 22.56
C LYS A 71 6.18 -8.97 22.63
N LYS A 72 7.23 -8.61 23.38
CA LYS A 72 7.78 -7.25 23.43
C LYS A 72 8.54 -6.92 22.15
N ILE A 73 7.82 -6.73 21.04
CA ILE A 73 8.40 -6.28 19.77
C ILE A 73 8.47 -4.76 19.79
N GLN A 74 9.64 -4.20 19.46
CA GLN A 74 9.80 -2.77 19.32
C GLN A 74 8.87 -2.21 18.23
N PRO A 75 8.21 -1.06 18.44
CA PRO A 75 7.20 -0.52 17.52
C PRO A 75 7.80 -0.20 16.15
N CYS A 76 9.04 0.27 16.07
CA CYS A 76 9.73 0.49 14.79
C CYS A 76 9.91 -0.81 14.01
N CYS A 77 10.37 -1.88 14.69
CA CYS A 77 10.58 -3.18 14.06
C CYS A 77 9.26 -3.78 13.52
N ALA A 78 8.18 -3.70 14.30
CA ALA A 78 6.85 -4.15 13.87
C ALA A 78 6.37 -3.44 12.58
N LYS A 79 6.61 -2.13 12.47
CA LYS A 79 6.23 -1.35 11.28
C LYS A 79 7.08 -1.69 10.06
N THR A 80 8.38 -1.91 10.24
CA THR A 80 9.25 -2.35 9.14
C THR A 80 8.84 -3.73 8.61
N ILE A 81 8.54 -4.66 9.52
CA ILE A 81 8.03 -5.99 9.15
C ILE A 81 6.71 -5.86 8.38
N LEU A 82 5.80 -5.00 8.83
CA LEU A 82 4.55 -4.72 8.11
C LEU A 82 4.81 -4.29 6.66
N MET A 83 5.66 -3.28 6.46
CA MET A 83 5.95 -2.75 5.11
C MET A 83 6.57 -3.82 4.21
N ILE A 84 7.51 -4.63 4.73
CA ILE A 84 8.12 -5.72 3.97
C ILE A 84 7.07 -6.74 3.52
N ILE A 85 6.20 -7.18 4.43
CA ILE A 85 5.13 -8.14 4.10
C ILE A 85 4.18 -7.56 3.06
N VAL A 86 3.79 -6.28 3.21
CA VAL A 86 2.90 -5.62 2.25
C VAL A 86 3.56 -5.54 0.86
N VAL A 87 4.82 -5.15 0.77
CA VAL A 87 5.56 -5.10 -0.51
C VAL A 87 5.62 -6.49 -1.15
N ILE A 88 5.96 -7.53 -0.39
CA ILE A 88 5.96 -8.92 -0.90
C ILE A 88 4.56 -9.31 -1.41
N GLY A 89 3.51 -9.02 -0.63
CA GLY A 89 2.13 -9.30 -1.02
C GLY A 89 1.71 -8.55 -2.30
N ILE A 90 2.16 -7.30 -2.47
CA ILE A 90 1.94 -6.51 -3.69
C ILE A 90 2.58 -7.22 -4.88
N PHE A 91 3.86 -7.58 -4.81
CA PHE A 91 4.54 -8.27 -5.91
C PHE A 91 3.87 -9.59 -6.28
N ILE A 92 3.50 -10.41 -5.28
CA ILE A 92 2.79 -11.67 -5.51
C ILE A 92 1.46 -11.41 -6.21
N THR A 93 0.63 -10.51 -5.68
CA THR A 93 -0.72 -10.25 -6.22
C THR A 93 -0.67 -9.65 -7.62
N THR A 94 0.18 -8.65 -7.86
CA THR A 94 0.33 -8.08 -9.20
C THR A 94 0.93 -9.06 -10.20
N GLY A 95 1.86 -9.92 -9.76
CA GLY A 95 2.43 -10.97 -10.61
C GLY A 95 1.41 -12.03 -11.00
N LEU A 96 0.49 -12.38 -10.08
CA LEU A 96 -0.61 -13.32 -10.34
C LEU A 96 -1.66 -12.76 -11.30
N ILE A 97 -1.99 -11.47 -11.19
CA ILE A 97 -2.89 -10.80 -12.15
C ILE A 97 -2.30 -10.90 -13.55
N ASN A 98 -0.96 -10.80 -13.64
CA ASN A 98 -0.20 -10.84 -14.89
C ASN A 98 -0.66 -9.73 -15.87
N GLY A 99 0.06 -9.51 -16.95
CA GLY A 99 -0.29 -8.49 -17.95
C GLY A 99 0.87 -7.57 -18.28
N THR A 100 0.65 -6.50 -19.03
CA THR A 100 1.74 -5.66 -19.56
C THR A 100 2.26 -4.63 -18.55
N VAL A 101 1.41 -4.22 -17.60
CA VAL A 101 1.70 -3.13 -16.65
C VAL A 101 1.93 -3.62 -15.22
N TRP A 102 1.95 -4.94 -14.99
CA TRP A 102 2.02 -5.53 -13.65
C TRP A 102 3.22 -5.03 -12.83
N PHE A 103 4.39 -4.90 -13.46
CA PHE A 103 5.61 -4.48 -12.79
C PHE A 103 5.55 -3.01 -12.36
N VAL A 104 4.97 -2.14 -13.20
CA VAL A 104 4.77 -0.73 -12.89
C VAL A 104 3.76 -0.58 -11.75
N LEU A 105 2.69 -1.39 -11.75
CA LEU A 105 1.75 -1.46 -10.63
C LEU A 105 2.44 -1.90 -9.34
N ALA A 106 3.26 -2.96 -9.38
CA ALA A 106 4.00 -3.46 -8.22
C ALA A 106 4.86 -2.36 -7.59
N ILE A 107 5.64 -1.65 -8.42
CA ILE A 107 6.48 -0.53 -7.97
C ILE A 107 5.62 0.59 -7.38
N SER A 108 4.56 0.98 -8.08
CA SER A 108 3.71 2.12 -7.66
C SER A 108 3.06 1.89 -6.30
N TYR A 109 2.47 0.70 -6.10
CA TYR A 109 1.86 0.34 -4.82
C TYR A 109 2.91 0.10 -3.73
N SER A 110 4.11 -0.37 -4.08
CA SER A 110 5.21 -0.53 -3.11
C SER A 110 5.71 0.82 -2.60
N ILE A 111 5.93 1.79 -3.49
CA ILE A 111 6.28 3.17 -3.10
C ILE A 111 5.16 3.73 -2.23
N SER A 112 3.91 3.56 -2.65
CA SER A 112 2.74 4.00 -1.87
C SER A 112 2.73 3.44 -0.45
N SER A 113 2.96 2.13 -0.30
CA SER A 113 3.03 1.47 1.00
C SER A 113 4.17 2.02 1.87
N ILE A 114 5.35 2.23 1.31
CA ILE A 114 6.50 2.77 2.04
C ILE A 114 6.20 4.20 2.48
N THR A 115 5.65 5.04 1.59
CA THR A 115 5.25 6.42 1.91
C THR A 115 4.19 6.44 3.00
N ALA A 116 3.17 5.58 2.93
CA ALA A 116 2.14 5.44 3.94
C ALA A 116 2.73 5.03 5.30
N GLY A 117 3.63 4.04 5.30
CA GLY A 117 4.33 3.57 6.49
C GLY A 117 5.15 4.67 7.17
N ILE A 118 5.94 5.43 6.40
CA ILE A 118 6.75 6.54 6.92
C ILE A 118 5.87 7.67 7.45
N PHE A 119 4.82 8.04 6.71
CA PHE A 119 3.90 9.13 7.11
C PHE A 119 3.17 8.79 8.41
N LEU A 120 2.64 7.57 8.52
CA LEU A 120 1.96 7.11 9.74
C LEU A 120 2.92 6.82 10.89
N MET A 121 4.20 6.56 10.61
CA MET A 121 5.22 6.42 11.66
C MET A 121 5.39 7.72 12.46
N ARG A 122 5.29 8.90 11.81
CA ARG A 122 5.39 10.20 12.47
C ARG A 122 4.24 10.47 13.44
N TYR A 123 3.02 10.10 13.09
CA TYR A 123 1.84 10.30 13.95
C TYR A 123 1.92 9.52 15.28
N PHE A 124 2.67 8.42 15.31
CA PHE A 124 2.77 7.56 16.49
C PHE A 124 3.81 8.05 17.52
N LYS A 125 4.85 8.78 17.09
CA LYS A 125 5.82 9.35 18.02
C LYS A 125 5.15 10.33 18.98
N ASN A 126 4.15 11.06 18.48
CA ASN A 126 3.40 12.04 19.25
C ASN A 126 2.43 11.42 20.28
N GLU A 127 1.93 10.20 20.07
CA GLU A 127 1.03 9.52 21.03
C GLU A 127 1.77 8.89 22.22
N THR A 128 3.08 8.68 22.11
CA THR A 128 3.92 8.17 23.22
C THR A 128 4.62 9.26 24.02
N GLU A 129 4.54 10.52 23.58
CA GLU A 129 5.15 11.69 24.22
C GLU A 129 4.09 12.64 24.86
N SER A 130 2.81 12.25 24.87
CA SER A 130 1.71 12.94 25.60
C SER A 130 1.20 12.09 26.75
#